data_AF-A0A7J0FWQ4-F1
#
_entry.id   AF-A0A7J0FWQ4-F1
#
_cell.length_a   1.000
_cell.length_b   1.000
_cell.length_c   1.000
_cell.angle_alpha   90.00
_cell.angle_beta   90.00
_cell.angle_gamma   90.00
#
_symmetry.space_group_name_H-M   'P 1'
#
loop_
_entity.id
_entity.type
_entity.pdbx_description
1 polymer ?
#
loop_
_entity_poly.entity_id
_entity_poly.type
_entity_poly.pdbx_seq_one_letter_code
_entity_poly.pdbx_strand_id
1 'polypeptide(L)'
;MEQQARISSKKPAKTGSHNNPNIKYNFCTTSLQAAPASQCAGRHGLGMISIRLVRYNVTDTRCRATSTAAEKQEIGPAMKYFNSQRYINANTEISSVMDAATTCEDGFREKKGMVSPLTKRNNHTFELSAMVLSIMHMLQSVS
;
A
#
# COMPACT_ATOMS: atom_id res chain seq x y z
N MET A 1 11.65 50.91 -9.34
CA MET A 1 12.45 49.76 -9.79
C MET A 1 12.08 48.61 -8.85
N GLU A 2 11.12 47.73 -9.15
CA GLU A 2 11.20 46.61 -10.13
C GLU A 2 12.54 45.85 -10.00
N GLN A 3 12.69 44.54 -9.79
CA GLN A 3 11.89 43.31 -10.02
C GLN A 3 12.48 42.17 -9.13
N GLN A 4 11.68 41.28 -8.52
CA GLN A 4 11.24 39.93 -8.97
C GLN A 4 12.30 38.80 -8.99
N ALA A 5 12.15 37.79 -8.11
CA ALA A 5 12.18 36.36 -8.47
C ALA A 5 11.73 35.48 -7.28
N ARG A 6 10.67 34.69 -7.52
CA ARG A 6 10.12 33.70 -6.58
C ARG A 6 10.98 32.43 -6.59
N ILE A 7 11.26 31.87 -5.42
CA ILE A 7 11.34 30.42 -5.23
C ILE A 7 10.32 30.07 -4.16
N SER A 8 9.26 29.37 -4.60
CA SER A 8 8.21 28.83 -3.74
C SER A 8 8.86 27.92 -2.70
N SER A 9 8.62 28.21 -1.43
CA SER A 9 9.02 27.36 -0.31
C SER A 9 8.39 25.99 -0.52
N LYS A 10 9.20 25.03 -1.00
CA LYS A 10 8.86 23.60 -1.07
C LYS A 10 8.33 23.20 0.31
N LYS A 11 7.07 22.76 0.38
CA LYS A 11 6.59 22.01 1.54
C LYS A 11 7.58 20.85 1.76
N PRO A 12 8.07 20.66 2.99
CA PRO A 12 9.02 19.59 3.26
C PRO A 12 8.35 18.25 2.91
N ALA A 13 9.06 17.47 2.11
CA ALA A 13 8.77 16.06 1.91
C ALA A 13 8.68 15.43 3.31
N LYS A 14 7.50 14.92 3.67
CA LYS A 14 7.37 14.03 4.82
C LYS A 14 8.16 12.78 4.46
N THR A 15 9.37 12.66 4.98
CA THR A 15 10.06 11.39 5.15
C THR A 15 9.23 10.56 6.13
N GLY A 16 8.28 9.80 5.59
CA GLY A 16 7.40 8.93 6.36
C GLY A 16 8.09 7.62 6.73
N SER A 17 9.16 7.66 7.53
CA SER A 17 9.40 6.56 8.48
C SER A 17 8.57 6.85 9.74
N HIS A 18 7.25 6.86 9.57
CA HIS A 18 6.37 6.73 10.71
C HIS A 18 6.20 5.23 10.90
N ASN A 19 6.73 4.70 12.02
CA ASN A 19 6.25 3.44 12.58
C ASN A 19 4.73 3.42 12.42
N ASN A 20 4.19 2.58 11.54
CA ASN A 20 2.80 2.69 11.11
C ASN A 20 1.89 2.26 12.28
N PRO A 21 1.31 3.19 13.07
CA PRO A 21 0.61 2.82 14.30
C PRO A 21 -0.85 2.44 14.01
N ASN A 22 -1.26 2.44 12.74
CA ASN A 22 -2.66 2.45 12.36
C ASN A 22 -3.17 1.11 11.83
N ILE A 23 -2.34 0.05 11.88
CA ILE A 23 -2.77 -1.27 11.49
C ILE A 23 -3.55 -1.89 12.66
N LYS A 24 -4.86 -2.04 12.48
CA LYS A 24 -5.71 -2.65 13.50
C LYS A 24 -5.34 -4.12 13.64
N TYR A 25 -4.99 -4.55 14.86
CA TYR A 25 -4.70 -5.95 15.16
C TYR A 25 -5.81 -6.91 14.69
N ASN A 26 -7.08 -6.52 14.87
CA ASN A 26 -8.24 -7.30 14.41
C ASN A 26 -8.31 -7.41 12.88
N PHE A 27 -7.86 -6.39 12.14
CA PHE A 27 -7.78 -6.45 10.69
C PHE A 27 -6.69 -7.43 10.24
N CYS A 28 -5.51 -7.38 10.86
CA CYS A 28 -4.43 -8.34 10.61
C CYS A 28 -4.87 -9.77 10.86
N THR A 29 -5.45 -10.04 12.03
CA THR A 29 -5.88 -11.39 12.41
C THR A 29 -6.96 -11.92 11.49
N THR A 30 -8.00 -11.13 11.19
CA THR A 30 -9.07 -11.55 10.28
C THR A 30 -8.55 -11.78 8.86
N SER A 31 -7.70 -10.89 8.35
CA SER A 31 -7.13 -10.98 7.00
C SER A 31 -6.22 -12.21 6.85
N LEU A 32 -5.42 -12.53 7.87
CA LEU A 32 -4.57 -13.71 7.88
C LEU A 32 -5.38 -14.99 8.10
N GLN A 33 -6.35 -15.00 9.01
CA GLN A 33 -7.23 -16.16 9.24
C GLN A 33 -8.02 -16.55 7.98
N ALA A 34 -8.35 -15.59 7.12
CA ALA A 34 -8.95 -15.86 5.81
C ALA A 34 -8.03 -16.65 4.85
N ALA A 35 -6.73 -16.76 5.16
CA ALA A 35 -5.76 -17.56 4.44
C ALA A 35 -5.23 -18.69 5.34
N PRO A 36 -5.82 -19.90 5.33
CA PRO A 36 -5.46 -21.00 6.23
C PRO A 36 -3.96 -21.33 6.29
N ALA A 37 -3.23 -21.12 5.18
CA ALA A 37 -1.78 -21.30 5.11
C ALA A 37 -0.99 -20.36 6.05
N SER A 38 -1.57 -19.28 6.55
CA SER A 38 -0.91 -18.35 7.48
C SER A 38 -0.57 -19.00 8.82
N GLN A 39 -1.33 -20.03 9.24
CA GLN A 39 -1.19 -20.66 10.55
C GLN A 39 0.11 -21.47 10.68
N CYS A 40 0.67 -21.93 9.56
CA CYS A 40 1.93 -22.68 9.52
C CYS A 40 3.06 -21.93 8.81
N ALA A 41 2.83 -20.65 8.46
CA ALA A 41 3.79 -19.87 7.69
C ALA A 41 4.83 -19.20 8.61
N GLY A 42 6.10 -19.32 8.26
CA GLY A 42 7.15 -18.47 8.82
C GLY A 42 7.02 -17.01 8.36
N ARG A 43 7.89 -16.12 8.87
CA ARG A 43 7.86 -14.66 8.56
C ARG A 43 7.83 -14.36 7.05
N HIS A 44 8.63 -15.07 6.26
CA HIS A 44 8.66 -14.91 4.80
C HIS A 44 7.35 -15.37 4.14
N GLY A 45 6.83 -16.53 4.56
CA GLY A 45 5.53 -17.04 4.09
C GLY A 45 4.37 -16.10 4.42
N LEU A 46 4.35 -15.55 5.64
CA LEU A 46 3.39 -14.53 6.05
C LEU A 46 3.49 -13.27 5.17
N GLY A 47 4.70 -12.79 4.87
CA GLY A 47 4.89 -11.66 3.97
C GLY A 47 4.36 -11.92 2.55
N MET A 48 4.59 -13.12 2.00
CA MET A 48 4.04 -13.51 0.69
C MET A 48 2.52 -13.62 0.69
N ILE A 49 1.92 -14.16 1.75
CA ILE A 49 0.45 -14.21 1.91
C ILE A 49 -0.11 -12.79 1.94
N SER A 50 0.50 -11.89 2.73
CA SER A 50 0.10 -10.50 2.82
C SER A 50 0.18 -9.76 1.47
N ILE A 51 1.26 -9.93 0.69
CA ILE A 51 1.39 -9.34 -0.65
C ILE A 51 0.29 -9.86 -1.59
N ARG A 52 -0.06 -11.16 -1.51
CA ARG A 52 -1.17 -11.72 -2.28
C ARG A 52 -2.50 -11.10 -1.91
N LEU A 53 -2.76 -10.85 -0.63
CA LEU A 53 -3.97 -10.15 -0.19
C LEU A 53 -4.05 -8.74 -0.77
N VAL A 54 -2.95 -7.98 -0.77
CA VAL A 54 -2.89 -6.65 -1.42
C VAL A 54 -3.24 -6.80 -2.92
N ARG A 55 -2.64 -7.80 -3.59
CA ARG A 55 -2.90 -8.06 -5.01
C ARG A 55 -4.37 -8.36 -5.28
N TYR A 56 -5.02 -9.20 -4.48
CA TYR A 56 -6.44 -9.50 -4.66
C TYR A 56 -7.30 -8.25 -4.53
N ASN A 57 -7.07 -7.43 -3.49
CA ASN A 57 -7.86 -6.21 -3.28
C ASN A 57 -7.67 -5.16 -4.39
N VAL A 58 -6.46 -5.05 -4.95
CA VAL A 58 -6.19 -4.12 -6.07
C VAL A 58 -6.76 -4.66 -7.39
N THR A 59 -6.60 -5.95 -7.67
CA THR A 59 -7.04 -6.58 -8.94
C THR A 59 -8.56 -6.81 -9.03
N ASP A 60 -9.26 -6.95 -7.91
CA ASP A 60 -10.74 -7.01 -7.82
C ASP A 60 -11.44 -5.72 -8.32
N THR A 61 -10.68 -4.66 -8.59
CA THR A 61 -11.18 -3.43 -9.23
C THR A 61 -11.70 -3.66 -10.67
N ARG A 62 -11.51 -4.86 -11.24
CA ARG A 62 -11.80 -5.19 -12.64
C ARG A 62 -13.24 -5.69 -12.94
N CYS A 63 -14.26 -5.22 -12.25
CA CYS A 63 -15.65 -5.40 -12.71
C CYS A 63 -16.46 -4.11 -12.84
N ARG A 64 -15.84 -2.92 -12.74
CA ARG A 64 -16.60 -1.65 -12.82
C ARG A 64 -15.95 -0.50 -13.59
N ALA A 65 -14.71 -0.64 -14.05
CA ALA A 65 -14.05 0.38 -14.86
C ALA A 65 -13.96 -0.09 -16.32
N THR A 66 -14.83 0.46 -17.16
CA THR A 66 -14.70 0.43 -18.62
C THR A 66 -13.44 1.19 -19.04
N SER A 67 -12.58 0.52 -19.79
CA SER A 67 -11.74 1.07 -20.86
C SER A 67 -11.18 2.50 -20.71
N THR A 68 -10.27 2.73 -19.77
CA THR A 68 -9.22 3.77 -19.94
C THR A 68 -7.88 3.25 -19.42
N ALA A 69 -6.81 3.53 -20.15
CA ALA A 69 -5.46 3.01 -19.94
C ALA A 69 -4.70 3.70 -18.79
N ALA A 70 -5.29 3.80 -17.60
CA ALA A 70 -4.63 4.37 -16.42
C ALA A 70 -4.65 3.37 -15.26
N GLU A 71 -3.47 3.19 -14.65
CA GLU A 71 -3.19 2.36 -13.45
C GLU A 71 -3.35 0.84 -13.59
N LYS A 72 -2.50 0.22 -14.42
CA LYS A 72 -2.02 -1.13 -14.06
C LYS A 72 -1.06 -0.99 -12.88
N GLN A 73 -1.58 -0.88 -11.66
CA GLN A 73 -0.76 -1.04 -10.47
C GLN A 73 -0.46 -2.53 -10.28
N GLU A 74 0.49 -3.01 -11.06
CA GLU A 74 0.83 -4.42 -11.10
C GLU A 74 1.65 -4.75 -9.84
N ILE A 75 1.07 -5.47 -8.89
CA ILE A 75 1.80 -6.00 -7.71
C ILE A 75 2.77 -7.13 -8.09
N GLY A 76 2.80 -7.52 -9.38
CA GLY A 76 3.73 -8.48 -9.99
C GLY A 76 5.19 -8.30 -9.56
N PRO A 77 5.80 -7.12 -9.75
CA PRO A 77 7.17 -6.84 -9.36
C PRO A 77 7.41 -6.97 -7.85
N ALA A 78 6.47 -6.53 -7.01
CA ALA A 78 6.59 -6.64 -5.55
C ALA A 78 6.75 -8.10 -5.10
N MET A 79 5.92 -9.02 -5.62
CA MET A 79 6.04 -10.45 -5.33
C MET A 79 7.39 -11.01 -5.80
N LYS A 80 7.85 -10.63 -7.00
CA LYS A 80 9.14 -11.09 -7.53
C LYS A 80 10.30 -10.63 -6.65
N TYR A 81 10.33 -9.34 -6.28
CA TYR A 81 11.36 -8.80 -5.42
C TYR A 81 11.34 -9.43 -4.03
N PHE A 82 10.15 -9.61 -3.44
CA PHE A 82 10.02 -10.23 -2.12
C PHE A 82 10.50 -11.68 -2.13
N ASN A 83 10.17 -12.46 -3.17
CA ASN A 83 10.62 -13.85 -3.29
C ASN A 83 12.14 -13.95 -3.47
N SER A 84 12.75 -12.99 -4.17
CA SER A 84 14.21 -12.86 -4.30
C SER A 84 14.89 -12.17 -3.10
N GLN A 85 14.17 -11.98 -1.97
CA GLN A 85 14.66 -11.28 -0.76
C GLN A 85 15.16 -9.85 -1.01
N ARG A 86 14.80 -9.25 -2.14
CA ARG A 86 15.10 -7.86 -2.49
C ARG A 86 14.09 -6.93 -1.81
N TYR A 87 14.01 -6.98 -0.47
CA TYR A 87 12.95 -6.34 0.30
C TYR A 87 12.90 -4.83 0.13
N ILE A 88 14.03 -4.15 -0.13
CA ILE A 88 14.04 -2.70 -0.44
C ILE A 88 13.24 -2.42 -1.71
N ASN A 89 13.42 -3.23 -2.76
CA ASN A 89 12.68 -3.04 -4.00
C ASN A 89 11.20 -3.41 -3.83
N ALA A 90 10.90 -4.48 -3.09
CA ALA A 90 9.53 -4.84 -2.75
C ALA A 90 8.85 -3.73 -1.90
N ASN A 91 9.59 -3.09 -0.99
CA ASN A 91 9.12 -1.97 -0.19
C ASN A 91 8.71 -0.77 -1.06
N THR A 92 9.53 -0.41 -2.06
CA THR A 92 9.21 0.65 -3.01
C THR A 92 7.89 0.38 -3.75
N GLU A 93 7.72 -0.85 -4.27
CA GLU A 93 6.49 -1.23 -4.98
C GLU A 93 5.25 -1.19 -4.08
N ILE A 94 5.35 -1.73 -2.85
CA ILE A 94 4.21 -1.76 -1.91
C ILE A 94 3.89 -0.36 -1.37
N SER A 95 4.89 0.48 -1.15
CA SER A 95 4.69 1.88 -0.73
C SER A 95 3.96 2.66 -1.81
N SER A 96 4.32 2.47 -3.09
CA SER A 96 3.59 3.06 -4.21
C SER A 96 2.11 2.65 -4.24
N VAL A 97 1.81 1.38 -3.94
CA VAL A 97 0.41 0.89 -3.79
C VAL A 97 -0.33 1.58 -2.65
N MET A 98 0.32 1.71 -1.49
CA MET A 98 -0.24 2.38 -0.33
C MET A 98 -0.50 3.88 -0.59
N ASP A 99 0.43 4.55 -1.25
CA ASP A 99 0.35 5.97 -1.60
C ASP A 99 -0.77 6.23 -2.62
N ALA A 100 -0.92 5.37 -3.62
CA ALA A 100 -2.00 5.48 -4.61
C ALA A 100 -3.38 5.35 -3.95
N ALA A 101 -3.57 4.37 -3.06
CA ALA A 101 -4.83 4.20 -2.33
C ALA A 101 -5.18 5.43 -1.46
N THR A 102 -4.18 6.00 -0.78
CA THR A 102 -4.35 7.20 0.06
C THR A 102 -4.65 8.43 -0.79
N THR A 103 -3.89 8.63 -1.87
CA THR A 103 -4.08 9.75 -2.80
C THR A 103 -5.44 9.71 -3.48
N CYS A 104 -5.90 8.51 -3.86
CA CYS A 104 -7.24 8.31 -4.43
C CYS A 104 -8.32 8.77 -3.45
N GLU A 105 -8.26 8.35 -2.18
CA GLU A 105 -9.22 8.77 -1.16
C GLU A 105 -9.16 10.26 -0.88
N ASP A 106 -7.97 10.84 -0.76
CA ASP A 106 -7.82 12.28 -0.52
C ASP A 106 -8.42 13.10 -1.67
N GLY A 107 -8.24 12.68 -2.92
CA GLY A 107 -8.85 13.33 -4.09
C GLY A 107 -10.38 13.36 -4.05
N PHE A 108 -11.05 12.35 -3.48
CA PHE A 108 -12.49 12.38 -3.26
C PHE A 108 -12.88 13.32 -2.12
N ARG A 109 -12.09 13.39 -1.05
CA ARG A 109 -12.36 14.22 0.14
C ARG A 109 -12.23 15.72 -0.14
N GLU A 110 -11.44 16.10 -1.14
CA GLU A 110 -11.28 17.50 -1.57
C GLU A 110 -12.58 18.09 -2.16
N LYS A 111 -13.47 17.27 -2.73
CA LYS A 111 -14.74 17.75 -3.28
C LYS A 111 -15.86 17.64 -2.25
N LYS A 112 -16.34 18.79 -1.75
CA LYS A 112 -17.50 18.86 -0.86
C LYS A 112 -18.72 18.17 -1.48
N GLY A 113 -19.37 17.32 -0.68
CA GLY A 113 -20.58 16.60 -1.09
C GLY A 113 -20.33 15.30 -1.87
N MET A 114 -19.08 14.96 -2.20
CA MET A 114 -18.75 13.65 -2.79
C MET A 114 -18.25 12.68 -1.71
N VAL A 115 -18.84 11.49 -1.69
CA VAL A 115 -18.36 10.35 -0.89
C VAL A 115 -17.64 9.40 -1.85
N SER A 116 -16.43 8.97 -1.50
CA SER A 116 -15.68 8.02 -2.33
C SER A 116 -16.45 6.70 -2.41
N PRO A 117 -16.75 6.18 -3.62
CA PRO A 117 -17.30 4.84 -3.79
C PRO A 117 -16.27 3.75 -3.48
N LEU A 118 -15.01 4.13 -3.25
CA LEU A 118 -13.87 3.22 -3.06
C LEU A 118 -13.32 3.21 -1.63
N THR A 119 -13.87 3.99 -0.70
CA THR A 119 -13.32 4.16 0.67
C THR A 119 -12.97 2.85 1.36
N LYS A 120 -13.89 1.86 1.33
CA LYS A 120 -13.62 0.57 1.97
C LYS A 120 -12.43 -0.15 1.34
N ARG A 121 -12.34 -0.15 0.00
CA ARG A 121 -11.29 -0.84 -0.74
C ARG A 121 -9.94 -0.14 -0.54
N ASN A 122 -9.89 1.17 -0.68
CA ASN A 122 -8.67 1.93 -0.49
C ASN A 122 -8.15 1.82 0.96
N ASN A 123 -9.04 1.81 1.95
CA ASN A 123 -8.67 1.54 3.34
C ASN A 123 -8.08 0.12 3.52
N HIS A 124 -8.69 -0.91 2.92
CA HIS A 124 -8.14 -2.25 3.00
C HIS A 124 -6.78 -2.36 2.28
N THR A 125 -6.61 -1.72 1.12
CA THR A 125 -5.33 -1.66 0.42
C THR A 125 -4.26 -0.99 1.29
N PHE A 126 -4.61 0.13 1.95
CA PHE A 126 -3.73 0.79 2.90
C PHE A 126 -3.33 -0.13 4.06
N GLU A 127 -4.30 -0.73 4.75
CA GLU A 127 -4.03 -1.58 5.92
C GLU A 127 -3.24 -2.86 5.55
N LEU A 128 -3.53 -3.49 4.40
CA LEU A 128 -2.78 -4.64 3.91
C LEU A 128 -1.36 -4.27 3.46
N SER A 129 -1.18 -3.17 2.75
CA SER A 129 0.15 -2.70 2.34
C SER A 129 1.00 -2.37 3.56
N ALA A 130 0.43 -1.66 4.55
CA ALA A 130 1.07 -1.37 5.81
C ALA A 130 1.55 -2.64 6.54
N MET A 131 0.72 -3.69 6.57
CA MET A 131 1.09 -4.99 7.16
C MET A 131 2.29 -5.62 6.43
N VAL A 132 2.32 -5.56 5.09
CA VAL A 132 3.46 -6.03 4.29
C VAL A 132 4.73 -5.23 4.62
N LEU A 133 4.64 -3.91 4.73
CA LEU A 133 5.78 -3.04 5.08
C LEU A 133 6.36 -3.40 6.45
N SER A 134 5.49 -3.62 7.45
CA SER A 134 5.92 -4.06 8.79
C SER A 134 6.63 -5.41 8.76
N ILE A 135 6.13 -6.37 7.97
CA ILE A 135 6.78 -7.68 7.82
C ILE A 135 8.15 -7.55 7.14
N MET A 136 8.27 -6.73 6.08
CA MET A 136 9.55 -6.49 5.42
C MET A 136 10.56 -5.84 6.36
N HIS A 137 10.14 -4.89 7.20
CA HIS A 137 11.01 -4.29 8.20
C HIS A 137 11.51 -5.33 9.22
N MET A 138 10.63 -6.22 9.69
CA MET A 138 11.02 -7.34 10.57
C MET A 138 11.93 -8.38 9.90
N LEU A 139 11.85 -8.54 8.59
CA LEU A 139 12.72 -9.46 7.84
C LEU A 139 14.11 -8.87 7.62
N GLN A 140 14.20 -7.55 7.40
CA GLN A 140 15.46 -6.82 7.24
C GLN A 140 16.22 -6.62 8.56
N SER A 141 15.52 -6.58 9.70
CA SER A 141 16.16 -6.40 11.01
C SER A 141 16.81 -7.67 11.57
N VAL A 142 16.61 -8.83 10.93
CA VAL A 142 17.10 -10.14 11.40
C VAL A 142 18.01 -10.79 10.35
N SER A 143 18.51 -10.00 9.39
CA SER A 143 19.42 -10.37 8.30
C SER A 143 20.75 -9.64 8.40
#